data_AF-A0AB38UNF6-F1
#
_entry.id   AF-A0AB38UNF6-F1
#
_cell.length_a   1.000
_cell.length_b   1.000
_cell.length_c   1.000
_cell.angle_alpha   90.00
_cell.angle_beta   90.00
_cell.angle_gamma   90.00
#
_symmetry.space_group_name_H-M   'P 1'
#
loop_
_entity.id
_entity.type
_entity.pdbx_description
1 polymer ?
#
loop_
_entity_poly.entity_id
_entity_poly.type
_entity_poly.pdbx_seq_one_letter_code
_entity_poly.pdbx_strand_id
1 'polypeptide(L)' 'MVEPVTERQARLACQAYADFGKGSGHPAGLNFGDCPSYALATDLREPLLWKGWKGNDFGHTGVRSSPGITHGAPER' A
#
# COMPACT_ATOMS: atom_id res chain seq x y z
N MET A 1 -4.91 6.55 -15.14
CA MET A 1 -4.13 7.80 -15.08
C MET A 1 -2.77 7.43 -14.53
N VAL A 2 -1.68 7.87 -15.16
CA VAL A 2 -0.32 7.57 -14.72
C VAL A 2 0.26 8.88 -14.20
N GLU A 3 0.61 8.92 -12.93
CA GLU A 3 1.21 10.09 -12.28
C GLU A 3 2.73 9.93 -12.17
N PRO A 4 3.52 10.99 -12.43
CA PRO A 4 4.95 10.96 -12.23
C PRO A 4 5.29 10.89 -10.73
N VAL A 5 6.32 10.10 -10.39
CA VAL A 5 6.81 10.05 -9.01
C VAL A 5 7.55 11.35 -8.69
N THR A 6 7.01 12.15 -7.78
CA THR A 6 7.67 13.37 -7.30
C THR A 6 8.78 13.05 -6.29
N GLU A 7 9.72 13.96 -6.07
CA GLU A 7 10.74 13.80 -5.01
C GLU A 7 10.12 13.57 -3.63
N ARG A 8 8.96 14.19 -3.35
CA ARG A 8 8.23 14.00 -2.10
C ARG A 8 7.75 12.55 -1.97
N GLN A 9 7.18 12.00 -3.02
CA GLN A 9 6.72 10.61 -3.07
C GLN A 9 7.89 9.63 -2.99
N ALA A 10 9.03 9.94 -3.60
CA ALA A 10 10.24 9.12 -3.47
C ALA A 10 10.75 9.06 -2.02
N ARG A 11 10.75 10.19 -1.29
CA ARG A 11 11.12 10.21 0.14
C ARG A 11 10.15 9.41 1.00
N LEU A 12 8.84 9.54 0.73
CA LEU A 12 7.80 8.76 1.41
C LEU A 12 7.91 7.27 1.12
N ALA A 13 8.22 6.89 -0.13
CA ALA A 13 8.43 5.50 -0.51
C ALA A 13 9.64 4.88 0.21
N CYS A 14 10.75 5.62 0.33
CA CYS A 14 11.92 5.18 1.09
C CYS A 14 11.60 5.00 2.59
N GLN A 15 10.86 5.93 3.20
CA GLN A 15 10.42 5.79 4.60
C GLN A 15 9.50 4.58 4.76
N ALA A 16 8.50 4.43 3.90
CA ALA A 16 7.58 3.30 3.94
C ALA A 16 8.29 1.95 3.77
N TYR A 17 9.35 1.89 2.95
CA TYR A 17 10.16 0.68 2.81
C TYR A 17 11.00 0.40 4.07
N ALA A 18 11.52 1.43 4.74
CA ALA A 18 12.24 1.26 6.00
C ALA A 18 11.31 0.76 7.12
N ASP A 19 10.09 1.30 7.20
CA ASP A 19 9.12 1.01 8.26
C ASP A 19 8.35 -0.30 8.03
N PHE A 20 7.99 -0.57 6.77
CA PHE A 20 7.05 -1.64 6.40
C PHE A 20 7.62 -2.62 5.38
N GLY A 21 8.82 -2.38 4.85
CA GLY A 21 9.41 -3.18 3.79
C GLY A 21 9.78 -4.59 4.22
N LYS A 22 9.89 -5.48 3.24
CA LYS A 22 10.30 -6.86 3.46
C LYS A 22 11.71 -6.92 4.08
N GLY A 23 11.81 -7.44 5.30
CA GLY A 23 13.06 -7.49 6.08
C GLY A 23 13.13 -6.48 7.24
N SER A 24 12.17 -5.55 7.35
CA SER A 24 12.03 -4.64 8.50
C SER A 24 11.56 -5.32 9.79
N GLY A 25 11.02 -6.54 9.69
CA GLY A 25 10.32 -7.23 10.78
C GLY A 25 8.83 -6.82 10.91
N HIS A 26 8.35 -5.90 10.06
CA HIS A 26 6.95 -5.47 10.07
C HIS A 26 6.03 -6.47 9.35
N PRO A 27 4.83 -6.78 9.88
CA PRO A 27 3.88 -7.74 9.29
C PRO A 27 3.33 -7.33 7.91
N ALA A 28 3.56 -6.09 7.48
CA ALA A 28 3.14 -5.59 6.17
C ALA A 28 4.01 -6.14 5.02
N GLY A 29 5.32 -6.30 5.24
CA GLY A 29 6.25 -6.90 4.28
C GLY A 29 6.22 -6.29 2.87
N LEU A 30 6.10 -4.97 2.74
CA LEU A 30 6.01 -4.29 1.44
C LEU A 30 7.21 -4.59 0.55
N ASN A 31 6.95 -4.83 -0.75
CA ASN A 31 8.03 -4.91 -1.73
C ASN A 31 8.36 -3.50 -2.24
N PHE A 32 9.54 -3.35 -2.83
CA PHE A 32 9.96 -2.07 -3.43
C PHE A 32 8.95 -1.52 -4.46
N GLY A 33 8.25 -2.42 -5.17
CA GLY A 33 7.19 -2.04 -6.13
C GLY A 33 5.90 -1.52 -5.49
N ASP A 34 5.69 -1.77 -4.20
CA ASP A 34 4.49 -1.36 -3.46
C ASP A 34 4.67 0.03 -2.80
N CYS A 35 5.92 0.48 -2.63
CA CYS A 35 6.25 1.75 -1.98
C CYS A 35 5.76 2.99 -2.73
N PRO A 36 5.84 3.08 -4.07
CA PRO A 36 5.27 4.21 -4.81
C PRO A 36 3.74 4.28 -4.66
N SER A 37 3.07 3.12 -4.61
CA SER A 37 1.61 3.03 -4.41
C SER A 37 1.21 3.52 -3.02
N TYR A 38 1.95 3.14 -1.99
CA TYR A 38 1.76 3.66 -0.63
C TYR A 38 2.00 5.17 -0.56
N ALA A 39 3.10 5.64 -1.15
CA ALA A 39 3.47 7.05 -1.13
C ALA A 39 2.41 7.91 -1.84
N LEU A 40 1.91 7.47 -2.99
CA LEU A 40 0.85 8.14 -3.73
C LEU A 40 -0.45 8.20 -2.93
N ALA A 41 -0.89 7.08 -2.37
CA ALA A 41 -2.11 7.03 -1.54
C ALA A 41 -1.99 7.92 -0.28
N THR A 42 -0.80 7.98 0.32
CA THR A 42 -0.53 8.81 1.50
C THR A 42 -0.47 10.30 1.15
N ASP A 43 0.15 10.64 0.02
CA ASP A 43 0.29 12.01 -0.47
C ASP A 43 -1.06 12.59 -0.92
N LEU A 44 -1.84 11.81 -1.66
CA LEU A 44 -3.18 12.19 -2.13
C LEU A 44 -4.29 12.00 -1.08
N ARG A 45 -4.01 11.27 0.01
CA ARG A 45 -4.99 10.83 1.02
C ARG A 45 -6.18 10.06 0.42
N GLU A 46 -5.96 9.43 -0.72
CA GLU A 46 -6.95 8.65 -1.44
C GLU A 46 -6.84 7.17 -1.02
N PRO A 47 -7.96 6.42 -1.02
CA PRO A 47 -7.94 5.02 -0.64
C PRO A 47 -7.25 4.17 -1.71
N LEU A 48 -6.34 3.30 -1.28
CA LEU A 48 -5.63 2.38 -2.16
C LEU A 48 -6.46 1.12 -2.35
N LEU A 49 -6.46 0.61 -3.58
CA LEU A 49 -7.13 -0.62 -3.94
C LEU A 49 -6.08 -1.71 -4.13
N TRP A 50 -6.13 -2.74 -3.29
CA TRP A 50 -5.23 -3.89 -3.35
C TRP A 50 -6.01 -5.19 -3.23
N LYS A 51 -5.40 -6.31 -3.64
CA LYS A 51 -6.04 -7.62 -3.58
C LYS A 51 -5.95 -8.20 -2.16
N GLY A 52 -7.04 -8.10 -1.41
CA GLY A 52 -7.14 -8.42 0.02
C GLY A 52 -7.13 -9.91 0.43
N TRP A 53 -7.02 -10.87 -0.50
CA TRP A 53 -7.18 -12.30 -0.18
C TRP A 53 -5.84 -13.05 0.01
N LYS A 54 -4.69 -12.43 -0.27
CA LYS A 54 -3.42 -13.17 -0.19
C LYS A 54 -2.27 -12.35 0.37
N GLY A 55 -2.33 -12.07 1.67
CA GLY A 55 -1.19 -12.05 2.60
C GLY A 55 -0.01 -11.13 2.28
N ASN A 56 -0.22 -10.05 1.53
CA ASN A 56 0.81 -9.02 1.29
C ASN A 56 0.17 -7.63 1.39
N ASP A 57 -0.68 -7.49 2.40
CA ASP A 57 -1.69 -6.48 2.50
C ASP A 57 -1.16 -5.17 3.09
N PHE A 58 -1.47 -4.07 2.41
CA PHE A 58 -1.35 -2.71 2.95
C PHE A 58 -2.16 -2.51 4.25
N GLY A 59 -2.97 -3.48 4.66
CA GLY A 59 -3.78 -3.45 5.88
C GLY A 59 -2.99 -3.22 7.16
N HIS A 60 -1.70 -3.57 7.21
CA HIS A 60 -0.83 -3.28 8.36
C HIS A 60 -0.10 -1.93 8.26
N THR A 61 -0.22 -1.21 7.14
CA THR A 61 0.47 0.07 6.90
C THR A 61 -0.37 1.30 7.28
N GLY A 62 -1.64 1.10 7.64
CA GLY A 62 -2.59 2.15 8.01
C GLY A 62 -3.19 2.94 6.82
N VAL A 63 -2.83 2.60 5.57
CA VAL A 63 -3.46 3.17 4.38
C VAL A 63 -4.91 2.72 4.26
N ARG A 64 -5.79 3.66 3.93
CA ARG A 64 -7.22 3.40 3.79
C ARG A 64 -7.48 2.48 2.59
N SER A 65 -8.21 1.39 2.80
CA SER A 65 -8.69 0.53 1.71
C SER A 65 -9.83 1.19 0.95
N SER A 66 -9.83 1.02 -0.37
CA SER A 66 -10.98 1.38 -1.19
C SER A 66 -12.06 0.30 -1.09
N PRO A 67 -13.31 0.63 -0.73
CA PRO A 67 -14.38 -0.35 -0.47
C PRO A 67 -14.99 -1.00 -1.73
N GLY A 68 -14.39 -0.86 -2.92
CA GLY A 68 -15.06 -1.13 -4.20
C GLY A 68 -14.92 -2.51 -4.83
N ILE A 69 -13.98 -3.36 -4.38
CA ILE A 69 -13.75 -4.70 -5.00
C ILE A 69 -13.30 -5.74 -3.96
N THR A 70 -14.07 -5.94 -2.91
CA THR A 70 -14.07 -7.27 -2.28
C THR A 70 -14.79 -8.20 -3.25
N HIS A 71 -14.03 -9.00 -4.01
CA HIS A 71 -14.63 -10.16 -4.67
C HIS A 71 -15.37 -10.94 -3.58
N GLY A 72 -16.66 -11.15 -3.79
CA GLY A 72 -17.64 -11.45 -2.75
C GLY A 72 -17.14 -12.39 -1.66
N ALA A 73 -17.46 -12.03 -0.41
CA ALA A 73 -17.55 -13.03 0.64
C ALA A 73 -18.40 -14.19 0.11
N PRO A 74 -17.94 -15.46 0.21
CA PRO A 74 -18.88 -16.56 0.11
C PRO A 74 -19.82 -16.43 1.31
N GLU A 75 -21.05 -16.00 1.07
CA GLU A 75 -22.15 -16.17 2.03
C GLU A 75 -22.31 -17.67 2.29
N ARG A 76 -21.84 -18.17 3.45
CA ARG A 76 -22.41 -19.30 4.21
C ARG A 76 -22.04 -19.21 5.68
#